data_AF-A0A3A1Y9D3-F1
#
_entry.id   AF-A0A3A1Y9D3-F1
#
_cell.length_a   1.000
_cell.length_b   1.000
_cell.length_c   1.000
_cell.angle_alpha   90.00
_cell.angle_beta   90.00
_cell.angle_gamma   90.00
#
_symmetry.space_group_name_H-M   'P 1'
#
loop_
_entity.id
_entity.type
_entity.pdbx_description
1 polymer ?
#
loop_
_entity_poly.entity_id
_entity_poly.type
_entity_poly.pdbx_seq_one_letter_code
_entity_poly.pdbx_strand_id
1 'polypeptide(L)'
;PKNTTPKKLDLFSFSYQTEFKNTSQEKASHELVETLVEEPEPFTGAFLSHFKEDTLVVQRQTIGYLKEASPKTQKATFVPLQMASLERRKTMEYIALRDAYLELYHKEATTYEPHDKEREILNTLYDAFVKRYGHLNTAENIKLIKTDSSGAEIPYLEQVRNGVYKKADIFVKPVAFSTKPIENLSPEEGLSACLSQLGKVDFSFLENATGQSTQELKDALQGKLFFNPLENTYEIGQKWLSGNVIAKIDTLNNFLSKNPQLTNNPEVINSLESLQKAVPTPIPFEELDFNLGERWIDSNIYSDFASHLFDTNVHVDYSSQTDDFSVECRQKNMHIWEKYAVKSDSRTYDGIALFKHALLNTCPEITKKIKIDDKEVRVRDMEAIQMANGKIDEIRNAFPQWLSEQSQVFRDKLSAQYNTMFNCFVRPTYDGGFQNFPGLDRHALGIEDLYPSQKDAIWMIKMNGGAICDHEVGAGKTLIMCCAAQEMKRLGLAHKPMIIGLKANVHEIAETYRRAYPFAKILYPGKEDFTPDKRKRIFGNIKNNDWDCVILTHDQFKMIPQSPEIQEQILQQELDDVEENLW
;
A
#
# COMPACT_ATOMS: atom_id res chain seq x y z
N PRO A 1 -10.65 45.88 -39.60
CA PRO A 1 -9.22 45.99 -39.21
C PRO A 1 -8.96 45.15 -37.96
N LYS A 2 -8.38 43.97 -38.19
CA LYS A 2 -8.12 42.91 -37.19
C LYS A 2 -6.89 43.29 -36.36
N ASN A 3 -7.00 43.23 -35.03
CA ASN A 3 -5.83 43.20 -34.14
C ASN A 3 -5.53 41.74 -33.81
N THR A 4 -4.53 41.20 -34.49
CA THR A 4 -3.98 39.85 -34.29
C THR A 4 -2.85 39.89 -33.27
N THR A 5 -3.09 39.39 -32.07
CA THR A 5 -2.03 38.92 -31.17
C THR A 5 -1.68 37.46 -31.53
N PRO A 6 -0.39 37.11 -31.61
CA PRO A 6 0.02 35.76 -32.03
C PRO A 6 -0.23 34.77 -30.89
N LYS A 7 -1.11 33.79 -31.11
CA LYS A 7 -1.18 32.58 -30.28
C LYS A 7 0.15 31.85 -30.38
N LYS A 8 0.88 31.72 -29.26
CA LYS A 8 1.92 30.70 -29.11
C LYS A 8 1.26 29.34 -29.31
N LEU A 9 1.62 28.65 -30.39
CA LEU A 9 1.29 27.24 -30.58
C LEU A 9 2.09 26.43 -29.56
N ASP A 10 1.37 25.83 -28.62
CA ASP A 10 1.87 24.77 -27.76
C ASP A 10 1.97 23.50 -28.62
N LEU A 11 3.20 23.06 -28.93
CA LEU A 11 3.45 21.91 -29.81
C LEU A 11 3.03 20.57 -29.21
N PHE A 12 2.58 20.51 -27.95
CA PHE A 12 2.23 19.27 -27.25
C PHE A 12 0.96 19.33 -26.39
N SER A 13 0.12 20.35 -26.55
CA SER A 13 -1.22 20.36 -25.94
C SER A 13 -2.11 19.31 -26.63
N PHE A 14 -2.34 18.18 -25.96
CA PHE A 14 -3.30 17.18 -26.40
C PHE A 14 -4.72 17.75 -26.30
N SER A 15 -5.24 18.27 -27.41
CA SER A 15 -6.67 18.49 -27.59
C SER A 15 -7.17 17.52 -28.66
N TYR A 16 -8.02 16.58 -28.27
CA TYR A 16 -8.70 15.71 -29.21
C TYR A 16 -9.86 16.48 -29.85
N GLN A 17 -9.62 17.11 -30.99
CA GLN A 17 -10.71 17.55 -31.87
C GLN A 17 -11.16 16.37 -32.72
N THR A 18 -12.19 15.67 -32.23
CA THR A 18 -13.07 14.90 -33.11
C THR A 18 -14.44 15.55 -33.06
N GLU A 19 -14.75 16.35 -34.09
CA GLU A 19 -16.10 16.83 -34.35
C GLU A 19 -16.99 15.63 -34.69
N PHE A 20 -17.60 15.03 -33.66
CA PHE A 20 -18.78 14.20 -33.84
C PHE A 20 -20.00 15.09 -33.66
N LYS A 21 -20.66 15.43 -34.77
CA LYS A 21 -22.02 15.97 -34.73
C LYS A 21 -22.93 14.86 -34.20
N ASN A 22 -23.38 15.04 -32.95
CA ASN A 22 -24.43 14.25 -32.34
C ASN A 22 -25.75 14.47 -33.08
N THR A 23 -26.22 13.44 -33.77
CA THR A 23 -27.66 13.24 -34.00
C THR A 23 -28.10 12.12 -33.07
N SER A 24 -28.79 12.53 -32.00
CA SER A 24 -29.86 11.79 -31.29
C SER A 24 -29.84 10.27 -31.43
N GLN A 25 -29.21 9.60 -30.45
CA GLN A 25 -29.42 8.19 -30.15
C GLN A 25 -30.45 8.04 -29.05
N GLU A 26 -31.68 7.73 -29.43
CA GLU A 26 -32.59 6.87 -28.70
C GLU A 26 -33.55 6.28 -29.75
N LYS A 27 -33.62 4.94 -29.84
CA LYS A 27 -34.46 4.13 -30.75
C LYS A 27 -34.02 3.91 -32.20
N ALA A 28 -32.82 3.37 -32.44
CA ALA A 28 -32.48 2.83 -33.76
C ALA A 28 -31.62 1.55 -33.73
N SER A 29 -31.66 0.75 -32.67
CA SER A 29 -30.87 -0.49 -32.54
C SER A 29 -31.68 -1.79 -32.65
N HIS A 30 -32.91 -1.75 -33.20
CA HIS A 30 -33.73 -2.97 -33.31
C HIS A 30 -34.31 -3.28 -34.68
N GLU A 31 -34.01 -2.51 -35.73
CA GLU A 31 -34.51 -2.83 -37.06
C GLU A 31 -33.38 -2.72 -38.08
N LEU A 32 -32.80 -3.87 -38.40
CA LEU A 32 -32.40 -4.27 -39.76
C LEU A 32 -32.04 -5.77 -39.77
N VAL A 33 -33.07 -6.56 -40.11
CA VAL A 33 -33.06 -7.86 -40.81
C VAL A 33 -32.67 -9.12 -40.01
N GLU A 34 -33.66 -9.67 -39.30
CA GLU A 34 -33.79 -11.11 -39.12
C GLU A 34 -34.12 -11.76 -40.48
N THR A 35 -33.13 -12.41 -41.10
CA THR A 35 -33.37 -13.48 -42.08
C THR A 35 -32.51 -14.68 -41.70
N LEU A 36 -33.04 -15.47 -40.76
CA LEU A 36 -32.58 -16.81 -40.41
C LEU A 36 -32.83 -17.74 -41.62
N VAL A 37 -31.80 -18.40 -42.13
CA VAL A 37 -31.93 -19.43 -43.18
C VAL A 37 -31.40 -20.80 -42.71
N GLU A 38 -30.67 -20.85 -41.59
CA GLU A 38 -30.23 -22.07 -40.93
C GLU A 38 -30.67 -22.02 -39.45
N GLU A 39 -31.16 -23.14 -38.92
CA GLU A 39 -31.61 -23.23 -37.54
C GLU A 39 -30.43 -23.03 -36.57
N PRO A 40 -30.62 -22.37 -35.42
CA PRO A 40 -29.62 -22.32 -34.37
C PRO A 40 -29.11 -23.73 -34.03
N GLU A 41 -27.80 -23.91 -34.03
CA GLU A 41 -27.18 -25.21 -33.74
C GLU A 41 -26.19 -25.11 -32.58
N PRO A 42 -25.85 -26.22 -31.90
CA PRO A 42 -24.82 -26.20 -30.87
C PRO A 42 -23.49 -25.69 -31.43
N PHE A 43 -22.82 -24.81 -30.70
CA PHE A 43 -21.45 -24.42 -31.03
C PHE A 43 -20.51 -25.61 -30.81
N THR A 44 -19.79 -26.04 -31.84
CA THR A 44 -18.89 -27.21 -31.79
C THR A 44 -17.41 -26.85 -31.79
N GLY A 45 -17.06 -25.57 -31.82
CA GLY A 45 -15.69 -25.10 -31.79
C GLY A 45 -15.06 -25.14 -30.39
N ALA A 46 -13.76 -24.87 -30.32
CA ALA A 46 -13.10 -24.66 -29.03
C ALA A 46 -13.65 -23.38 -28.37
N PHE A 47 -14.06 -23.47 -27.10
CA PHE A 47 -14.57 -22.34 -26.35
C PHE A 47 -13.40 -21.48 -25.85
N LEU A 48 -13.19 -20.30 -26.45
CA LEU A 48 -12.13 -19.38 -26.06
C LEU A 48 -12.53 -18.56 -24.83
N SER A 49 -11.56 -18.11 -24.04
CA SER A 49 -11.81 -17.41 -22.76
C SER A 49 -12.57 -16.10 -22.91
N HIS A 50 -12.49 -15.45 -24.09
CA HIS A 50 -13.22 -14.22 -24.40
C HIS A 50 -14.60 -14.44 -25.02
N PHE A 51 -15.07 -15.68 -25.18
CA PHE A 51 -16.40 -15.96 -25.72
C PHE A 51 -17.49 -15.67 -24.70
N LYS A 52 -18.45 -14.85 -25.12
CA LYS A 52 -19.62 -14.42 -24.35
C LYS A 52 -20.81 -14.19 -25.30
N GLU A 53 -21.96 -13.83 -24.75
CA GLU A 53 -23.15 -13.50 -25.52
C GLU A 53 -22.83 -12.49 -26.65
N ASP A 54 -23.39 -12.71 -27.83
CA ASP A 54 -23.22 -11.89 -29.03
C ASP A 54 -21.77 -11.79 -29.57
N THR A 55 -20.90 -12.72 -29.20
CA THR A 55 -19.55 -12.83 -29.80
C THR A 55 -19.65 -13.38 -31.21
N LEU A 56 -19.03 -12.73 -32.19
CA LEU A 56 -18.97 -13.26 -33.56
C LEU A 56 -18.01 -14.46 -33.64
N VAL A 57 -18.42 -15.57 -34.25
CA VAL A 57 -17.59 -16.77 -34.42
C VAL A 57 -17.75 -17.37 -35.81
N VAL A 58 -16.80 -18.24 -36.19
CA VAL A 58 -16.85 -19.01 -37.43
C VAL A 58 -17.10 -20.49 -37.10
N GLN A 59 -18.15 -21.06 -37.66
CA GLN A 59 -18.45 -22.49 -37.58
C GLN A 59 -18.66 -23.04 -38.99
N ARG A 60 -17.94 -24.09 -39.38
CA ARG A 60 -18.08 -24.73 -40.71
C ARG A 60 -18.09 -23.75 -41.89
N GLN A 61 -17.24 -22.72 -41.87
CA GLN A 61 -17.15 -21.63 -42.88
C GLN A 61 -18.35 -20.67 -42.93
N THR A 62 -19.33 -20.80 -42.03
CA THR A 62 -20.39 -19.82 -41.81
C THR A 62 -20.03 -18.92 -40.62
N ILE A 63 -20.48 -17.68 -40.69
CA ILE A 63 -20.31 -16.69 -39.61
C ILE A 63 -21.61 -16.65 -38.84
N GLY A 64 -21.50 -16.55 -37.53
CA GLY A 64 -22.65 -16.38 -36.65
C GLY A 64 -22.24 -15.72 -35.36
N TYR A 65 -23.18 -15.62 -34.44
CA TYR A 65 -22.94 -15.13 -33.09
C TYR A 65 -23.34 -16.17 -32.06
N LEU A 66 -22.73 -16.08 -30.88
CA LEU A 66 -23.04 -16.97 -29.77
C LEU A 66 -24.25 -16.47 -28.97
N LYS A 67 -25.17 -17.39 -28.67
CA LYS A 67 -26.24 -17.23 -27.68
C LYS A 67 -26.07 -18.21 -26.53
N GLU A 68 -26.57 -17.83 -25.36
CA GLU A 68 -26.49 -18.62 -24.12
C GLU A 68 -25.05 -19.04 -23.79
N ALA A 69 -24.10 -18.17 -24.11
CA ALA A 69 -22.67 -18.50 -23.98
C ALA A 69 -22.27 -18.50 -22.50
N SER A 70 -21.91 -19.67 -22.00
CA SER A 70 -21.55 -19.86 -20.59
C SER A 70 -20.09 -20.30 -20.46
N PRO A 71 -19.19 -19.42 -19.98
CA PRO A 71 -17.80 -19.77 -19.71
C PRO A 71 -17.65 -20.94 -18.72
N LYS A 72 -18.56 -21.05 -17.74
CA LYS A 72 -18.55 -22.13 -16.72
C LYS A 72 -18.84 -23.50 -17.31
N THR A 73 -19.77 -23.58 -18.27
CA THR A 73 -20.17 -24.86 -18.88
C THR A 73 -19.50 -25.13 -20.21
N GLN A 74 -18.79 -24.14 -20.77
CA GLN A 74 -18.17 -24.15 -22.10
C GLN A 74 -19.16 -24.53 -23.21
N LYS A 75 -20.43 -24.16 -23.04
CA LYS A 75 -21.50 -24.40 -24.00
C LYS A 75 -22.04 -23.06 -24.51
N ALA A 76 -22.42 -23.06 -25.78
CA ALA A 76 -23.09 -21.96 -26.44
C ALA A 76 -23.90 -22.50 -27.62
N THR A 77 -24.91 -21.73 -28.02
CA THR A 77 -25.68 -21.94 -29.24
C THR A 77 -25.14 -21.01 -30.32
N PHE A 78 -24.80 -21.56 -31.48
CA PHE A 78 -24.37 -20.82 -32.66
C PHE A 78 -25.59 -20.39 -33.47
N VAL A 79 -25.73 -19.08 -33.69
CA VAL A 79 -26.79 -18.51 -34.54
C VAL A 79 -26.15 -17.98 -35.84
N PRO A 80 -26.41 -18.63 -37.00
CA PRO A 80 -25.79 -18.24 -38.26
C PRO A 80 -26.30 -16.89 -38.79
N LEU A 81 -25.39 -16.11 -39.37
CA LEU A 81 -25.66 -14.82 -40.00
C LEU A 81 -25.52 -14.91 -41.53
N GLN A 82 -26.55 -14.44 -42.23
CA GLN A 82 -26.49 -14.33 -43.68
C GLN A 82 -25.75 -13.05 -44.08
N MET A 83 -24.61 -13.21 -44.75
CA MET A 83 -23.79 -12.10 -45.21
C MET A 83 -23.38 -12.27 -46.68
N ALA A 84 -23.19 -11.15 -47.38
CA ALA A 84 -22.63 -11.14 -48.73
C ALA A 84 -21.20 -11.73 -48.74
N SER A 85 -20.78 -12.32 -49.85
CA SER A 85 -19.51 -13.08 -49.91
C SER A 85 -18.26 -12.26 -49.58
N LEU A 86 -18.26 -10.96 -49.89
CA LEU A 86 -17.15 -10.04 -49.62
C LEU A 86 -17.15 -9.58 -48.16
N GLU A 87 -18.32 -9.28 -47.61
CA GLU A 87 -18.52 -8.95 -46.20
C GLU A 87 -18.16 -10.15 -45.29
N ARG A 88 -18.57 -11.35 -45.69
CA ARG A 88 -18.21 -12.60 -45.00
C ARG A 88 -16.69 -12.80 -44.93
N ARG A 89 -15.98 -12.59 -46.04
CA ARG A 89 -14.51 -12.68 -46.05
C ARG A 89 -13.86 -11.67 -45.11
N LYS A 90 -14.31 -10.42 -45.15
CA LYS A 90 -13.86 -9.36 -44.25
C LYS A 90 -14.08 -9.73 -42.78
N THR A 91 -15.26 -10.23 -42.44
CA THR A 91 -15.62 -10.62 -41.07
C THR A 91 -14.83 -11.83 -40.59
N MET A 92 -14.57 -12.84 -41.43
CA MET A 92 -13.69 -13.96 -41.07
C MET A 92 -12.26 -13.52 -40.76
N GLU A 93 -11.68 -12.63 -41.59
CA GLU A 93 -10.34 -12.09 -41.35
C GLU A 93 -10.28 -11.22 -40.08
N TYR A 94 -11.35 -10.46 -39.79
CA TYR A 94 -11.50 -9.72 -38.54
C TYR A 94 -11.57 -10.65 -37.31
N ILE A 95 -12.39 -11.72 -37.36
CA ILE A 95 -12.53 -12.68 -36.26
C ILE A 95 -11.17 -13.32 -35.95
N ALA A 96 -10.44 -13.76 -36.99
CA ALA A 96 -9.10 -14.32 -36.82
C ALA A 96 -8.12 -13.33 -36.18
N LEU A 97 -8.14 -12.06 -36.60
CA LEU A 97 -7.32 -10.99 -36.00
C LEU A 97 -7.67 -10.78 -34.52
N ARG A 98 -8.97 -10.69 -34.20
CA ARG A 98 -9.45 -10.50 -32.83
C ARG A 98 -9.03 -11.67 -31.93
N ASP A 99 -9.24 -12.90 -32.38
CA ASP A 99 -8.92 -14.09 -31.60
C ASP A 99 -7.42 -14.21 -31.36
N ALA A 100 -6.60 -13.93 -32.38
CA ALA A 100 -5.13 -13.91 -32.22
C ALA A 100 -4.68 -12.85 -31.20
N TYR A 101 -5.28 -11.66 -31.20
CA TYR A 101 -4.96 -10.62 -30.20
C TYR A 101 -5.35 -11.04 -28.78
N LEU A 102 -6.58 -11.52 -28.59
CA LEU A 102 -7.09 -11.89 -27.27
C LEU A 102 -6.34 -13.10 -26.70
N GLU A 103 -6.00 -14.08 -27.55
CA GLU A 103 -5.17 -15.22 -27.18
C GLU A 103 -3.75 -14.79 -26.79
N LEU A 104 -3.09 -13.95 -27.59
CA LEU A 104 -1.76 -13.42 -27.27
C LEU A 104 -1.76 -12.70 -25.92
N TYR A 105 -2.70 -11.76 -25.73
CA TYR A 105 -2.79 -11.00 -24.49
C TYR A 105 -3.05 -11.92 -23.29
N HIS A 106 -3.97 -12.88 -23.43
CA HIS A 106 -4.30 -13.82 -22.37
C HIS A 106 -3.10 -14.71 -22.00
N LYS A 107 -2.40 -15.28 -22.98
CA LYS A 107 -1.19 -16.08 -22.75
C LYS A 107 -0.11 -15.27 -22.03
N GLU A 108 0.21 -14.08 -22.54
CA GLU A 108 1.22 -13.22 -21.92
C GLU A 108 0.84 -12.76 -20.50
N ALA A 109 -0.42 -12.43 -20.27
CA ALA A 109 -0.90 -12.00 -18.95
C ALA A 109 -0.97 -13.14 -17.92
N THR A 110 -1.04 -14.40 -18.36
CA THR A 110 -1.14 -15.57 -17.48
C THR A 110 0.19 -16.27 -17.26
N THR A 111 1.02 -16.42 -18.30
CA THR A 111 2.30 -17.13 -18.21
C THR A 111 3.46 -16.22 -17.84
N TYR A 112 3.31 -14.89 -17.99
CA TYR A 112 4.41 -13.92 -17.80
C TYR A 112 5.63 -14.21 -18.69
N GLU A 113 5.39 -14.81 -19.87
CA GLU A 113 6.43 -15.16 -20.84
C GLU A 113 6.15 -14.51 -22.20
N PRO A 114 7.19 -14.10 -22.96
CA PRO A 114 6.99 -13.57 -24.30
C PRO A 114 6.52 -14.66 -25.27
N HIS A 115 5.42 -14.40 -25.98
CA HIS A 115 4.88 -15.31 -27.01
C HIS A 115 5.13 -14.73 -28.41
N ASP A 116 6.39 -14.79 -28.86
CA ASP A 116 6.84 -14.14 -30.10
C ASP A 116 6.13 -14.69 -31.35
N LYS A 117 5.84 -16.01 -31.41
CA LYS A 117 5.15 -16.64 -32.53
C LYS A 117 3.72 -16.14 -32.67
N GLU A 118 2.97 -16.12 -31.57
CA GLU A 118 1.62 -15.59 -31.52
C GLU A 118 1.59 -14.10 -31.90
N ARG A 119 2.62 -13.34 -31.52
CA ARG A 119 2.77 -11.93 -31.91
C ARG A 119 3.08 -11.75 -33.40
N GLU A 120 3.87 -12.63 -34.01
CA GLU A 120 4.10 -12.66 -35.46
C GLU A 120 2.81 -12.99 -36.22
N ILE A 121 2.01 -13.94 -35.71
CA ILE A 121 0.69 -14.26 -36.27
C ILE A 121 -0.23 -13.05 -36.20
N LEU A 122 -0.31 -12.38 -35.04
CA LEU A 122 -1.09 -11.16 -34.87
C LEU A 122 -0.67 -10.06 -35.86
N ASN A 123 0.64 -9.83 -36.02
CA ASN A 123 1.15 -8.85 -37.00
C ASN A 123 0.75 -9.21 -38.44
N THR A 124 0.91 -10.47 -38.81
CA THR A 124 0.59 -10.96 -40.17
C THR A 124 -0.89 -10.78 -40.49
N LEU A 125 -1.77 -11.14 -39.55
CA LEU A 125 -3.22 -10.98 -39.69
C LEU A 125 -3.61 -9.50 -39.77
N TYR A 126 -3.02 -8.65 -38.92
CA TYR A 126 -3.28 -7.21 -38.94
C TYR A 126 -2.83 -6.57 -40.25
N ASP A 127 -1.60 -6.86 -40.72
CA ASP A 127 -1.06 -6.24 -41.93
C ASP A 127 -1.83 -6.70 -43.18
N ALA A 128 -2.26 -7.96 -43.23
CA ALA A 128 -3.15 -8.46 -44.27
C ALA A 128 -4.53 -7.77 -44.25
N PHE A 129 -5.12 -7.62 -43.07
CA PHE A 129 -6.41 -6.95 -42.90
C PHE A 129 -6.33 -5.48 -43.34
N VAL A 130 -5.34 -4.73 -42.85
CA VAL A 130 -5.17 -3.31 -43.19
C VAL A 130 -4.89 -3.10 -44.67
N LYS A 131 -4.10 -3.98 -45.30
CA LYS A 131 -3.82 -3.92 -46.73
C LYS A 131 -5.08 -4.11 -47.60
N ARG A 132 -6.03 -4.93 -47.15
CA ARG A 132 -7.25 -5.26 -47.91
C ARG A 132 -8.42 -4.33 -47.61
N TYR A 133 -8.61 -3.96 -46.35
CA TYR A 133 -9.82 -3.30 -45.85
C TYR A 133 -9.55 -1.97 -45.14
N GLY A 134 -8.30 -1.50 -45.12
CA GLY A 134 -7.89 -0.28 -44.42
C GLY A 134 -7.79 -0.44 -42.90
N HIS A 135 -7.48 0.66 -42.20
CA HIS A 135 -7.25 0.68 -40.76
C HIS A 135 -8.48 0.27 -39.93
N LEU A 136 -8.25 -0.31 -38.75
CA LEU A 136 -9.29 -0.76 -37.82
C LEU A 136 -10.21 0.39 -37.38
N ASN A 137 -9.65 1.59 -37.19
CA ASN A 137 -10.41 2.78 -36.77
C ASN A 137 -11.05 3.55 -37.94
N THR A 138 -11.14 2.97 -39.14
CA THR A 138 -11.98 3.56 -40.21
C THR A 138 -13.46 3.37 -39.90
N ALA A 139 -14.32 4.28 -40.36
CA ALA A 139 -15.75 4.26 -40.05
C ALA A 139 -16.44 2.96 -40.48
N GLU A 140 -16.02 2.34 -41.59
CA GLU A 140 -16.56 1.08 -42.08
C GLU A 140 -16.16 -0.10 -41.20
N ASN A 141 -14.90 -0.16 -40.77
CA ASN A 141 -14.39 -1.26 -39.94
C ASN A 141 -14.93 -1.17 -38.51
N ILE A 142 -15.08 0.04 -37.96
CA ILE A 142 -15.71 0.26 -36.64
C ILE A 142 -17.15 -0.23 -36.61
N LYS A 143 -17.92 -0.09 -37.70
CA LYS A 143 -19.30 -0.61 -37.76
C LYS A 143 -19.34 -2.12 -37.56
N LEU A 144 -18.46 -2.85 -38.25
CA LEU A 144 -18.32 -4.29 -38.09
C LEU A 144 -17.85 -4.68 -36.68
N ILE A 145 -16.83 -4.00 -36.16
CA ILE A 145 -16.29 -4.31 -34.83
C ILE A 145 -17.36 -4.11 -33.74
N LYS A 146 -18.23 -3.12 -33.88
CA LYS A 146 -19.32 -2.85 -32.92
C LYS A 146 -20.42 -3.90 -32.90
N THR A 147 -20.57 -4.72 -33.94
CA THR A 147 -21.53 -5.82 -33.93
C THR A 147 -21.01 -7.05 -33.18
N ASP A 148 -19.76 -7.01 -32.72
CA ASP A 148 -19.11 -8.09 -31.99
C ASP A 148 -18.87 -7.68 -30.54
N SER A 149 -19.50 -8.40 -29.59
CA SER A 149 -19.40 -8.07 -28.17
C SER A 149 -17.97 -8.21 -27.63
N SER A 150 -17.13 -9.07 -28.24
CA SER A 150 -15.71 -9.24 -27.90
C SER A 150 -14.77 -8.38 -28.75
N GLY A 151 -15.32 -7.55 -29.66
CA GLY A 151 -14.56 -6.63 -30.50
C GLY A 151 -14.15 -5.33 -29.83
N ALA A 152 -14.63 -5.05 -28.62
CA ALA A 152 -14.51 -3.74 -27.98
C ALA A 152 -13.06 -3.22 -27.84
N GLU A 153 -12.08 -4.11 -27.78
CA GLU A 153 -10.66 -3.78 -27.60
C GLU A 153 -9.89 -3.58 -28.90
N ILE A 154 -10.40 -4.13 -30.01
CA ILE A 154 -9.74 -4.13 -31.32
C ILE A 154 -9.46 -2.72 -31.86
N PRO A 155 -10.34 -1.70 -31.68
CA PRO A 155 -10.02 -0.35 -32.09
C PRO A 155 -8.78 0.22 -31.38
N TYR A 156 -8.43 -0.29 -30.20
CA TYR A 156 -7.31 0.22 -29.38
C TYR A 156 -5.96 -0.40 -29.75
N LEU A 157 -5.94 -1.24 -30.79
CA LEU A 157 -4.72 -1.76 -31.41
C LEU A 157 -4.02 -0.73 -32.31
N GLU A 158 -4.71 0.35 -32.67
CA GLU A 158 -4.12 1.48 -33.39
C GLU A 158 -4.21 2.74 -32.56
N GLN A 159 -3.15 3.53 -32.54
CA GLN A 159 -3.14 4.91 -32.09
C GLN A 159 -3.28 5.84 -33.29
N VAL A 160 -4.25 6.75 -33.26
CA VAL A 160 -4.45 7.75 -34.31
C VAL A 160 -3.96 9.10 -33.82
N ARG A 161 -2.98 9.69 -34.51
CA ARG A 161 -2.49 11.05 -34.23
C ARG A 161 -2.41 11.85 -35.53
N ASN A 162 -3.14 12.96 -35.60
CA ASN A 162 -3.17 13.85 -36.78
C ASN A 162 -3.41 13.10 -38.11
N GLY A 163 -4.31 12.11 -38.10
CA GLY A 163 -4.61 11.28 -39.27
C GLY A 163 -3.60 10.17 -39.58
N VAL A 164 -2.52 10.07 -38.80
CA VAL A 164 -1.53 8.98 -38.90
C VAL A 164 -1.90 7.86 -37.94
N TYR A 165 -1.96 6.64 -38.47
CA TYR A 165 -2.23 5.42 -37.72
C TYR A 165 -0.91 4.76 -37.32
N LYS A 166 -0.77 4.42 -36.04
CA LYS A 166 0.39 3.71 -35.49
C LYS A 166 -0.08 2.46 -34.75
N LYS A 167 0.58 1.32 -34.96
CA LYS A 167 0.36 0.10 -34.17
C LYS A 167 0.61 0.36 -32.67
N ALA A 168 -0.18 -0.25 -31.81
CA ALA A 168 0.04 -0.28 -30.37
C ALA A 168 1.30 -1.09 -30.01
N ASP A 169 1.85 -0.90 -28.80
CA ASP A 169 3.12 -1.56 -28.43
C ASP A 169 3.00 -3.09 -28.32
N ILE A 170 1.79 -3.64 -28.13
CA ILE A 170 1.55 -5.11 -28.11
C ILE A 170 2.00 -5.83 -29.39
N PHE A 171 2.05 -5.14 -30.53
CA PHE A 171 2.57 -5.72 -31.77
C PHE A 171 4.08 -5.91 -31.76
N VAL A 172 4.80 -5.25 -30.84
CA VAL A 172 6.25 -5.23 -30.78
C VAL A 172 6.78 -5.99 -29.58
N LYS A 173 6.12 -5.88 -28.42
CA LYS A 173 6.59 -6.45 -27.15
C LYS A 173 5.43 -6.74 -26.19
N PRO A 174 5.65 -7.55 -25.14
CA PRO A 174 4.66 -7.74 -24.09
C PRO A 174 4.28 -6.42 -23.41
N VAL A 175 2.99 -6.29 -23.08
CA VAL A 175 2.40 -5.10 -22.44
C VAL A 175 1.69 -5.41 -21.12
N ALA A 176 1.66 -6.68 -20.73
CA ALA A 176 1.19 -7.15 -19.43
C ALA A 176 2.32 -7.16 -18.37
N PHE A 177 3.56 -7.46 -18.78
CA PHE A 177 4.74 -7.52 -17.91
C PHE A 177 5.98 -6.94 -18.59
N SER A 178 7.05 -6.70 -17.82
CA SER A 178 8.33 -6.21 -18.34
C SER A 178 9.23 -7.37 -18.75
N THR A 179 9.82 -7.29 -19.94
CA THR A 179 10.86 -8.21 -20.42
C THR A 179 12.28 -7.67 -20.25
N LYS A 180 12.43 -6.45 -19.71
CA LYS A 180 13.76 -5.87 -19.51
C LYS A 180 14.50 -6.70 -18.47
N PRO A 181 15.67 -7.28 -18.81
CA PRO A 181 16.47 -7.98 -17.83
C PRO A 181 16.93 -6.96 -16.79
N ILE A 182 16.84 -7.36 -15.53
CA ILE A 182 17.39 -6.59 -14.41
C ILE A 182 18.85 -6.96 -14.34
N GLU A 183 19.68 -6.26 -15.12
CA GLU A 183 21.11 -6.52 -15.25
C GLU A 183 21.89 -5.21 -15.06
N ASN A 184 23.17 -5.35 -14.68
CA ASN A 184 24.10 -4.24 -14.45
C ASN A 184 23.61 -3.24 -13.38
N LEU A 185 22.94 -3.74 -12.35
CA LEU A 185 22.54 -2.95 -11.20
C LEU A 185 23.70 -2.75 -10.22
N SER A 186 23.67 -1.65 -9.48
CA SER A 186 24.48 -1.54 -8.26
C SER A 186 24.03 -2.58 -7.22
N PRO A 187 24.90 -2.99 -6.27
CA PRO A 187 24.54 -3.95 -5.22
C PRO A 187 23.26 -3.57 -4.46
N GLU A 188 23.07 -2.29 -4.15
CA GLU A 188 21.89 -1.80 -3.45
C GLU A 188 20.63 -1.87 -4.31
N GLU A 189 20.72 -1.46 -5.58
CA GLU A 189 19.59 -1.57 -6.51
C GLU A 189 19.20 -3.03 -6.75
N GLY A 190 20.19 -3.91 -6.89
CA GLY A 190 20.01 -5.36 -6.98
C GLY A 190 19.30 -5.91 -5.75
N LEU A 191 19.69 -5.46 -4.56
CA LEU A 191 19.03 -5.81 -3.30
C LEU A 191 17.57 -5.37 -3.26
N SER A 192 17.26 -4.16 -3.73
CA SER A 192 15.87 -3.69 -3.83
C SER A 192 15.03 -4.54 -4.79
N ALA A 193 15.59 -4.87 -5.96
CA ALA A 193 14.92 -5.73 -6.94
C ALA A 193 14.70 -7.15 -6.39
N CYS A 194 15.71 -7.71 -5.73
CA CYS A 194 15.65 -9.03 -5.08
C CYS A 194 14.52 -9.11 -4.05
N LEU A 195 14.46 -8.13 -3.14
CA LEU A 195 13.44 -8.09 -2.09
C LEU A 195 12.04 -7.93 -2.65
N SER A 196 11.86 -7.12 -3.69
CA SER A 196 10.55 -6.93 -4.30
C SER A 196 10.04 -8.15 -5.06
N GLN A 197 10.94 -8.95 -5.66
CA GLN A 197 10.53 -10.14 -6.43
C GLN A 197 10.43 -11.39 -5.57
N LEU A 198 11.34 -11.58 -4.62
CA LEU A 198 11.48 -12.81 -3.85
C LEU A 198 11.04 -12.66 -2.39
N GLY A 199 10.87 -11.43 -1.89
CA GLY A 199 10.55 -11.15 -0.48
C GLY A 199 11.70 -11.43 0.50
N LYS A 200 12.86 -11.86 0.01
CA LYS A 200 14.04 -12.24 0.80
C LYS A 200 15.33 -11.95 0.03
N VAL A 201 16.44 -11.92 0.76
CA VAL A 201 17.78 -11.79 0.17
C VAL A 201 18.19 -13.12 -0.45
N ASP A 202 18.50 -13.10 -1.74
CA ASP A 202 18.94 -14.25 -2.52
C ASP A 202 20.19 -13.89 -3.30
N PHE A 203 21.33 -14.49 -2.96
CA PHE A 203 22.60 -14.15 -3.60
C PHE A 203 22.66 -14.59 -5.05
N SER A 204 22.01 -15.69 -5.44
CA SER A 204 21.99 -16.10 -6.85
C SER A 204 21.26 -15.09 -7.73
N PHE A 205 20.17 -14.50 -7.22
CA PHE A 205 19.52 -13.37 -7.88
C PHE A 205 20.45 -12.15 -7.97
N LEU A 206 21.12 -11.79 -6.88
CA LEU A 206 22.02 -10.63 -6.83
C LEU A 206 23.21 -10.77 -7.77
N GLU A 207 23.81 -11.96 -7.84
CA GLU A 207 24.92 -12.26 -8.76
C GLU A 207 24.48 -12.06 -10.21
N ASN A 208 23.30 -12.55 -10.58
CA ASN A 208 22.73 -12.34 -11.91
C ASN A 208 22.42 -10.86 -12.19
N ALA A 209 21.85 -10.15 -11.21
CA ALA A 209 21.41 -8.76 -11.39
C ALA A 209 22.57 -7.75 -11.44
N THR A 210 23.67 -8.02 -10.74
CA THR A 210 24.80 -7.10 -10.59
C THR A 210 26.03 -7.53 -11.39
N GLY A 211 26.14 -8.82 -11.72
CA GLY A 211 27.35 -9.42 -12.31
C GLY A 211 28.51 -9.57 -11.32
N GLN A 212 28.30 -9.33 -10.03
CA GLN A 212 29.31 -9.46 -8.97
C GLN A 212 29.19 -10.81 -8.27
N SER A 213 30.28 -11.31 -7.70
CA SER A 213 30.28 -12.54 -6.91
C SER A 213 29.64 -12.34 -5.53
N THR A 214 29.17 -13.42 -4.91
CA THR A 214 28.64 -13.41 -3.53
C THR A 214 29.59 -12.70 -2.55
N GLN A 215 30.90 -12.89 -2.66
CA GLN A 215 31.86 -12.27 -1.74
C GLN A 215 31.92 -10.74 -1.94
N GLU A 216 32.01 -10.29 -3.20
CA GLU A 216 32.01 -8.85 -3.52
C GLU A 216 30.71 -8.19 -3.07
N LEU A 217 29.57 -8.89 -3.22
CA LEU A 217 28.27 -8.41 -2.77
C LEU A 217 28.19 -8.28 -1.24
N LYS A 218 28.73 -9.24 -0.50
CA LYS A 218 28.82 -9.17 0.97
C LYS A 218 29.67 -7.99 1.43
N ASP A 219 30.79 -7.76 0.74
CA ASP A 219 31.69 -6.64 1.06
C ASP A 219 31.05 -5.30 0.71
N ALA A 220 30.40 -5.19 -0.45
CA ALA A 220 29.72 -3.97 -0.89
C ALA A 220 28.48 -3.63 -0.04
N LEU A 221 27.77 -4.64 0.45
CA LEU A 221 26.57 -4.48 1.29
C LEU A 221 26.89 -4.58 2.79
N GLN A 222 28.17 -4.48 3.17
CA GLN A 222 28.58 -4.48 4.56
C GLN A 222 27.91 -3.33 5.34
N GLY A 223 27.34 -3.64 6.51
CA GLY A 223 26.56 -2.69 7.32
C GLY A 223 25.13 -2.46 6.82
N LYS A 224 24.76 -3.01 5.65
CA LYS A 224 23.39 -3.00 5.11
C LYS A 224 22.72 -4.37 5.18
N LEU A 225 23.50 -5.45 5.14
CA LEU A 225 23.04 -6.82 5.31
C LEU A 225 23.61 -7.46 6.59
N PHE A 226 22.76 -8.22 7.28
CA PHE A 226 23.11 -8.92 8.50
C PHE A 226 22.59 -10.35 8.43
N PHE A 227 23.41 -11.30 8.85
CA PHE A 227 23.01 -12.70 8.90
C PHE A 227 22.18 -12.96 10.16
N ASN A 228 20.97 -13.51 9.98
CA ASN A 228 20.08 -13.97 11.05
C ASN A 228 20.26 -15.48 11.24
N PRO A 229 20.95 -15.94 12.31
CA PRO A 229 21.22 -17.35 12.51
C PRO A 229 20.01 -18.17 12.98
N LEU A 230 18.92 -17.52 13.41
CA LEU A 230 17.69 -18.21 13.81
C LEU A 230 16.93 -18.72 12.59
N GLU A 231 16.89 -17.91 11.52
CA GLU A 231 16.21 -18.23 10.27
C GLU A 231 17.16 -18.79 9.20
N ASN A 232 18.48 -18.69 9.44
CA ASN A 232 19.53 -19.03 8.49
C ASN A 232 19.39 -18.25 7.16
N THR A 233 19.10 -16.95 7.27
CA THR A 233 18.87 -16.02 6.15
C THR A 233 19.59 -14.70 6.38
N TYR A 234 19.74 -13.89 5.33
CA TYR A 234 20.21 -12.51 5.46
C TYR A 234 19.02 -11.56 5.53
N GLU A 235 19.13 -10.59 6.43
CA GLU A 235 18.17 -9.51 6.61
C GLU A 235 18.82 -8.15 6.32
N ILE A 236 18.02 -7.22 5.83
CA ILE A 236 18.43 -5.83 5.68
C ILE A 236 18.54 -5.14 7.05
N GLY A 237 19.45 -4.18 7.17
CA GLY A 237 19.65 -3.40 8.39
C GLY A 237 18.37 -2.74 8.90
N GLN A 238 17.50 -2.30 8.00
CA GLN A 238 16.20 -1.72 8.34
C GLN A 238 15.28 -2.68 9.09
N LYS A 239 15.42 -4.00 8.87
CA LYS A 239 14.67 -5.04 9.58
C LYS A 239 15.47 -5.55 10.78
N TRP A 240 16.77 -5.79 10.60
CA TRP A 240 17.63 -6.39 11.63
C TRP A 240 17.81 -5.44 12.82
N LEU A 241 18.20 -4.19 12.55
CA LEU A 241 18.57 -3.18 13.57
C LEU A 241 17.40 -2.37 14.11
N SER A 242 16.16 -2.70 13.73
CA SER A 242 14.96 -1.99 14.18
C SER A 242 14.06 -2.87 15.05
N GLY A 243 13.00 -2.28 15.61
CA GLY A 243 12.10 -2.97 16.53
C GLY A 243 12.68 -3.09 17.93
N ASN A 244 12.19 -4.05 18.71
CA ASN A 244 12.71 -4.32 20.06
C ASN A 244 14.09 -4.99 19.98
N VAL A 245 15.15 -4.18 19.96
CA VAL A 245 16.53 -4.66 19.78
C VAL A 245 17.05 -5.41 21.01
N ILE A 246 16.58 -5.05 22.21
CA ILE A 246 16.95 -5.75 23.45
C ILE A 246 16.41 -7.18 23.41
N ALA A 247 15.12 -7.34 23.10
CA ALA A 247 14.52 -8.67 22.97
C ALA A 247 15.18 -9.51 21.86
N LYS A 248 15.60 -8.88 20.74
CA LYS A 248 16.36 -9.57 19.68
C LYS A 248 17.72 -10.05 20.17
N ILE A 249 18.46 -9.22 20.91
CA ILE A 249 19.75 -9.58 21.51
C ILE A 249 19.57 -10.74 22.48
N ASP A 250 18.58 -10.68 23.36
CA ASP A 250 18.30 -11.75 24.33
C ASP A 250 17.94 -13.07 23.63
N THR A 251 17.09 -12.99 22.61
CA THR A 251 16.69 -14.14 21.81
C THR A 251 17.88 -14.76 21.09
N LEU A 252 18.76 -13.92 20.52
CA LEU A 252 19.97 -14.36 19.84
C LEU A 252 20.98 -14.97 20.82
N ASN A 253 21.24 -14.36 21.96
CA ASN A 253 22.13 -14.91 22.99
C ASN A 253 21.63 -16.26 23.52
N ASN A 254 20.33 -16.39 23.74
CA ASN A 254 19.70 -17.65 24.14
C ASN A 254 19.80 -18.73 23.05
N PHE A 255 19.79 -18.34 21.78
CA PHE A 255 19.99 -19.26 20.67
C PHE A 255 21.47 -19.71 20.58
N LEU A 256 22.42 -18.79 20.76
CA LEU A 256 23.86 -19.08 20.71
C LEU A 256 24.32 -19.94 21.88
N SER A 257 23.77 -19.74 23.08
CA SER A 257 24.08 -20.61 24.24
C SER A 257 23.67 -22.07 24.02
N LYS A 258 22.63 -22.30 23.21
CA LYS A 258 22.18 -23.64 22.78
C LYS A 258 22.93 -24.16 21.56
N ASN A 259 23.63 -23.30 20.81
CA ASN A 259 24.34 -23.64 19.57
C ASN A 259 25.78 -23.09 19.58
N PRO A 260 26.67 -23.61 20.45
CA PRO A 260 28.02 -23.05 20.64
C PRO A 260 28.86 -22.99 19.36
N GLN A 261 28.62 -23.89 18.41
CA GLN A 261 29.31 -23.96 17.12
C GLN A 261 29.15 -22.69 16.26
N LEU A 262 28.06 -21.94 16.45
CA LEU A 262 27.78 -20.71 15.71
C LEU A 262 28.42 -19.47 16.35
N THR A 263 28.86 -19.56 17.61
CA THR A 263 29.43 -18.43 18.37
C THR A 263 30.69 -17.86 17.73
N ASN A 264 31.48 -18.71 17.04
CA ASN A 264 32.71 -18.31 16.37
C ASN A 264 32.51 -17.91 14.89
N ASN A 265 31.27 -17.90 14.39
CA ASN A 265 31.01 -17.48 13.02
C ASN A 265 31.14 -15.95 12.91
N PRO A 266 32.04 -15.42 12.05
CA PRO A 266 32.25 -13.97 11.89
C PRO A 266 30.98 -13.19 11.53
N GLU A 267 30.08 -13.77 10.75
CA GLU A 267 28.84 -13.11 10.34
C GLU A 267 27.85 -12.98 11.50
N VAL A 268 27.78 -14.00 12.35
CA VAL A 268 26.97 -13.99 13.58
C VAL A 268 27.52 -12.96 14.57
N ILE A 269 28.84 -12.91 14.74
CA ILE A 269 29.51 -11.94 15.60
C ILE A 269 29.20 -10.52 15.11
N ASN A 270 29.38 -10.25 13.82
CA ASN A 270 29.08 -8.94 13.23
C ASN A 270 27.61 -8.54 13.39
N SER A 271 26.67 -9.48 13.18
CA SER A 271 25.24 -9.23 13.38
C SER A 271 24.89 -8.89 14.83
N LEU A 272 25.49 -9.61 15.80
CA LEU A 272 25.28 -9.38 17.23
C LEU A 272 25.88 -8.03 17.67
N GLU A 273 27.12 -7.74 17.28
CA GLU A 273 27.76 -6.45 17.59
C GLU A 273 26.99 -5.27 17.02
N SER A 274 26.44 -5.42 15.82
CA SER A 274 25.65 -4.37 15.18
C SER A 274 24.32 -4.13 15.90
N LEU A 275 23.66 -5.19 16.38
CA LEU A 275 22.49 -5.06 17.25
C LEU A 275 22.83 -4.36 18.57
N GLN A 276 23.95 -4.73 19.20
CA GLN A 276 24.39 -4.11 20.45
C GLN A 276 24.67 -2.62 20.27
N LYS A 277 25.28 -2.21 19.15
CA LYS A 277 25.49 -0.80 18.80
C LYS A 277 24.20 -0.05 18.50
N ALA A 278 23.15 -0.74 18.07
CA ALA A 278 21.84 -0.15 17.80
C ALA A 278 21.01 0.07 19.08
N VAL A 279 21.41 -0.50 20.23
CA VAL A 279 20.71 -0.30 21.51
C VAL A 279 20.66 1.20 21.83
N PRO A 280 19.46 1.76 22.09
CA PRO A 280 19.33 3.16 22.47
C PRO A 280 20.16 3.50 23.72
N THR A 281 20.63 4.74 23.80
CA THR A 281 21.31 5.23 25.00
C THR A 281 20.37 5.07 26.19
N PRO A 282 20.77 4.34 27.26
CA PRO A 282 19.93 4.16 28.43
C PRO A 282 19.59 5.51 29.07
N ILE A 283 18.30 5.73 29.34
CA ILE A 283 17.82 6.91 30.05
C ILE A 283 18.14 6.72 31.54
N PRO A 284 18.93 7.61 32.15
CA PRO A 284 19.27 7.52 33.57
C PRO A 284 18.04 7.76 34.44
N PHE A 285 18.09 7.29 35.69
CA PHE A 285 16.98 7.41 36.63
C PHE A 285 16.51 8.87 36.80
N GLU A 286 17.45 9.82 36.80
CA GLU A 286 17.21 11.24 37.00
C GLU A 286 16.44 11.91 35.84
N GLU A 287 16.43 11.29 34.66
CA GLU A 287 15.67 11.77 33.48
C GLU A 287 14.31 11.06 33.32
N LEU A 288 14.03 10.06 34.16
CA LEU A 288 12.76 9.33 34.15
C LEU A 288 11.72 10.02 35.03
N ASP A 289 10.53 10.20 34.47
CA ASP A 289 9.37 10.69 35.21
C ASP A 289 8.53 9.48 35.69
N PHE A 290 8.53 9.25 37.01
CA PHE A 290 7.83 8.13 37.63
C PHE A 290 6.51 8.58 38.22
N ASN A 291 5.41 8.02 37.74
CA ASN A 291 4.10 8.24 38.36
C ASN A 291 3.75 7.11 39.34
N LEU A 292 2.97 7.46 40.37
CA LEU A 292 2.36 6.45 41.23
C LEU A 292 1.27 5.69 40.44
N GLY A 293 1.33 4.35 40.49
CA GLY A 293 0.33 3.46 39.87
C GLY A 293 0.64 3.04 38.44
N GLU A 294 1.86 3.27 37.97
CA GLU A 294 2.36 2.66 36.73
C GLU A 294 2.33 1.13 36.82
N ARG A 295 1.79 0.47 35.79
CA ARG A 295 1.50 -0.98 35.79
C ARG A 295 2.76 -1.84 35.64
N TRP A 296 3.84 -1.22 35.17
CA TRP A 296 5.11 -1.89 34.93
C TRP A 296 6.01 -1.91 36.17
N ILE A 297 5.74 -1.07 37.17
CA ILE A 297 6.46 -1.04 38.45
C ILE A 297 5.90 -2.15 39.35
N ASP A 298 6.80 -2.91 39.97
CA ASP A 298 6.43 -4.00 40.88
C ASP A 298 5.61 -3.48 42.08
N SER A 299 4.50 -4.16 42.40
CA SER A 299 3.59 -3.72 43.47
C SER A 299 4.22 -3.76 44.86
N ASN A 300 5.31 -4.51 45.05
CA ASN A 300 6.10 -4.48 46.28
C ASN A 300 6.71 -3.09 46.51
N ILE A 301 7.10 -2.37 45.46
CA ILE A 301 7.61 -0.99 45.56
C ILE A 301 6.51 -0.06 46.10
N TYR A 302 5.26 -0.26 45.65
CA TYR A 302 4.12 0.48 46.19
C TYR A 302 3.79 0.10 47.62
N SER A 303 3.99 -1.16 48.01
CA SER A 303 3.85 -1.62 49.39
C SER A 303 4.88 -0.96 50.32
N ASP A 304 6.14 -0.89 49.88
CA ASP A 304 7.22 -0.24 50.62
C ASP A 304 6.98 1.28 50.75
N PHE A 305 6.58 1.93 49.65
CA PHE A 305 6.22 3.35 49.66
C PHE A 305 5.04 3.63 50.60
N ALA A 306 3.95 2.88 50.47
CA ALA A 306 2.77 3.06 51.31
C ALA A 306 3.09 2.82 52.79
N SER A 307 3.92 1.83 53.08
CA SER A 307 4.34 1.52 54.45
C SER A 307 5.18 2.63 55.06
N HIS A 308 6.07 3.23 54.27
CA HIS A 308 6.83 4.42 54.66
C HIS A 308 5.94 5.65 54.85
N LEU A 309 5.01 5.90 53.94
CA LEU A 309 4.12 7.06 53.95
C LEU A 309 3.17 7.08 55.15
N PHE A 310 2.63 5.90 55.50
CA PHE A 310 1.65 5.74 56.56
C PHE A 310 2.24 5.31 57.90
N ASP A 311 3.52 4.98 57.98
CA ASP A 311 4.19 4.47 59.18
C ASP A 311 3.48 3.24 59.78
N THR A 312 3.10 2.31 58.91
CA THR A 312 2.49 1.02 59.27
C THR A 312 2.62 0.05 58.09
N ASN A 313 2.46 -1.26 58.32
CA ASN A 313 2.57 -2.24 57.23
C ASN A 313 1.34 -2.16 56.30
N VAL A 314 1.59 -1.84 55.02
CA VAL A 314 0.59 -1.76 53.95
C VAL A 314 1.02 -2.68 52.80
N HIS A 315 0.12 -3.54 52.38
CA HIS A 315 0.33 -4.44 51.24
C HIS A 315 -0.48 -3.95 50.04
N VAL A 316 0.18 -3.91 48.89
CA VAL A 316 -0.38 -3.50 47.60
C VAL A 316 -0.16 -4.62 46.60
N ASP A 317 -1.24 -5.04 45.96
CA ASP A 317 -1.19 -5.97 44.83
C ASP A 317 -1.88 -5.36 43.61
N TYR A 318 -1.35 -5.69 42.43
CA TYR A 318 -1.92 -5.30 41.15
C TYR A 318 -2.51 -6.54 40.45
N SER A 319 -3.77 -6.45 40.04
CA SER A 319 -4.44 -7.49 39.24
C SER A 319 -4.52 -7.06 37.78
N SER A 320 -3.73 -7.70 36.92
CA SER A 320 -3.74 -7.44 35.49
C SER A 320 -5.04 -7.86 34.79
N GLN A 321 -5.81 -8.78 35.37
CA GLN A 321 -7.10 -9.22 34.81
C GLN A 321 -8.20 -8.17 34.98
N THR A 322 -8.13 -7.38 36.04
CA THR A 322 -9.15 -6.38 36.40
C THR A 322 -8.66 -4.94 36.25
N ASP A 323 -7.38 -4.74 35.91
CA ASP A 323 -6.67 -3.45 35.91
C ASP A 323 -6.96 -2.63 37.18
N ASP A 324 -6.85 -3.28 38.35
CA ASP A 324 -7.14 -2.67 39.65
C ASP A 324 -6.05 -3.02 40.68
N PHE A 325 -5.90 -2.13 41.66
CA PHE A 325 -5.02 -2.30 42.80
C PHE A 325 -5.84 -2.66 44.05
N SER A 326 -5.42 -3.70 44.76
CA SER A 326 -5.87 -3.97 46.13
C SER A 326 -4.87 -3.39 47.12
N VAL A 327 -5.40 -2.73 48.16
CA VAL A 327 -4.59 -2.16 49.23
C VAL A 327 -5.12 -2.68 50.55
N GLU A 328 -4.28 -3.42 51.26
CA GLU A 328 -4.60 -4.01 52.56
C GLU A 328 -3.72 -3.41 53.66
N CYS A 329 -4.36 -3.02 54.77
CA CYS A 329 -3.66 -2.55 55.96
C CYS A 329 -4.32 -3.14 57.21
N ARG A 330 -3.58 -4.00 57.92
CA ARG A 330 -4.09 -4.70 59.11
C ARG A 330 -4.21 -3.81 60.34
N GLN A 331 -3.32 -2.83 60.48
CA GLN A 331 -3.26 -1.93 61.64
C GLN A 331 -3.20 -0.48 61.19
N LYS A 332 -4.35 0.19 61.22
CA LYS A 332 -4.46 1.61 60.85
C LYS A 332 -4.08 2.51 62.04
N ASN A 333 -3.37 3.59 61.78
CA ASN A 333 -2.90 4.56 62.77
C ASN A 333 -3.43 5.99 62.47
N MET A 334 -2.95 6.99 63.20
CA MET A 334 -3.37 8.39 63.02
C MET A 334 -2.98 8.98 61.66
N HIS A 335 -1.92 8.49 61.01
CA HIS A 335 -1.59 8.92 59.65
C HIS A 335 -2.71 8.57 58.66
N ILE A 336 -3.29 7.38 58.79
CA ILE A 336 -4.39 6.91 57.93
C ILE A 336 -5.73 7.55 58.32
N TRP A 337 -6.04 7.64 59.61
CA TRP A 337 -7.36 8.11 60.07
C TRP A 337 -7.51 9.64 60.11
N GLU A 338 -6.41 10.38 60.18
CA GLU A 338 -6.43 11.83 60.37
C GLU A 338 -5.58 12.58 59.34
N LYS A 339 -4.27 12.27 59.21
CA LYS A 339 -3.34 13.06 58.37
C LYS A 339 -3.70 12.99 56.88
N TYR A 340 -4.01 11.80 56.39
CA TYR A 340 -4.38 11.53 55.01
C TYR A 340 -5.85 11.11 54.89
N ALA A 341 -6.75 11.73 55.66
CA ALA A 341 -8.17 11.43 55.61
C ALA A 341 -9.00 12.67 55.27
N VAL A 342 -10.13 12.46 54.60
CA VAL A 342 -11.15 13.48 54.37
C VAL A 342 -12.46 13.03 54.97
N LYS A 343 -12.99 13.83 55.89
CA LYS A 343 -14.30 13.60 56.52
C LYS A 343 -15.36 14.27 55.66
N SER A 344 -16.34 13.51 55.18
CA SER A 344 -17.56 14.04 54.56
C SER A 344 -18.75 13.82 55.48
N ASP A 345 -19.88 14.45 55.14
CA ASP A 345 -21.15 14.28 55.86
C ASP A 345 -21.65 12.81 55.88
N SER A 346 -21.22 11.99 54.92
CA SER A 346 -21.72 10.63 54.75
C SER A 346 -20.75 9.54 55.21
N ARG A 347 -19.43 9.78 55.11
CA ARG A 347 -18.37 8.86 55.55
C ARG A 347 -17.00 9.54 55.62
N THR A 348 -16.06 8.90 56.30
CA THR A 348 -14.63 9.26 56.21
C THR A 348 -13.98 8.47 55.07
N TYR A 349 -13.30 9.17 54.16
CA TYR A 349 -12.36 8.58 53.21
C TYR A 349 -10.99 8.59 53.88
N ASP A 350 -10.56 7.43 54.37
CA ASP A 350 -9.28 7.29 55.06
C ASP A 350 -8.09 7.22 54.10
N GLY A 351 -6.87 7.26 54.64
CA GLY A 351 -5.64 7.25 53.84
C GLY A 351 -5.50 6.07 52.91
N ILE A 352 -6.05 4.90 53.26
CA ILE A 352 -6.03 3.72 52.40
C ILE A 352 -6.97 3.90 51.21
N ALA A 353 -8.18 4.41 51.45
CA ALA A 353 -9.14 4.72 50.38
C ALA A 353 -8.58 5.80 49.42
N LEU A 354 -7.98 6.86 49.96
CA LEU A 354 -7.37 7.91 49.14
C LEU A 354 -6.12 7.42 48.41
N PHE A 355 -5.31 6.52 49.02
CA PHE A 355 -4.17 5.90 48.35
C PHE A 355 -4.59 5.02 47.17
N LYS A 356 -5.66 4.24 47.30
CA LYS A 356 -6.22 3.48 46.17
C LYS A 356 -6.63 4.41 45.02
N HIS A 357 -7.27 5.53 45.33
CA HIS A 357 -7.58 6.56 44.34
C HIS A 357 -6.31 7.17 43.71
N ALA A 358 -5.26 7.38 44.51
CA ALA A 358 -3.98 7.91 44.06
C ALA A 358 -3.25 6.94 43.10
N LEU A 359 -3.25 5.62 43.37
CA LEU A 359 -2.72 4.59 42.47
C LEU A 359 -3.44 4.58 41.12
N LEU A 360 -4.77 4.74 41.12
CA LEU A 360 -5.56 4.73 39.89
C LEU A 360 -5.61 6.09 39.18
N ASN A 361 -5.00 7.13 39.75
CA ASN A 361 -5.12 8.51 39.30
C ASN A 361 -6.60 8.96 39.15
N THR A 362 -7.42 8.64 40.15
CA THR A 362 -8.84 8.98 40.21
C THR A 362 -9.15 9.80 41.45
N CYS A 363 -10.36 10.37 41.49
CA CYS A 363 -10.85 11.13 42.63
C CYS A 363 -12.13 10.48 43.16
N PRO A 364 -12.32 10.37 44.48
CA PRO A 364 -13.58 9.88 45.02
C PRO A 364 -14.73 10.83 44.71
N GLU A 365 -15.88 10.29 44.30
CA GLU A 365 -17.11 11.06 44.30
C GLU A 365 -17.59 11.25 45.76
N ILE A 366 -17.66 12.49 46.21
CA ILE A 366 -18.12 12.85 47.56
C ILE A 366 -19.38 13.70 47.42
N THR A 367 -20.42 13.34 48.16
CA THR A 367 -21.71 14.05 48.17
C THR A 367 -22.08 14.49 49.57
N LYS A 368 -22.80 15.60 49.66
CA LYS A 368 -23.42 16.13 50.86
C LYS A 368 -24.92 16.29 50.67
N LYS A 369 -25.65 16.33 51.79
CA LYS A 369 -27.09 16.55 51.79
C LYS A 369 -27.38 18.03 51.99
N ILE A 370 -28.17 18.61 51.09
CA ILE A 370 -28.72 19.97 51.26
C ILE A 370 -30.24 19.92 51.26
N LYS A 371 -30.89 20.88 51.93
CA LYS A 371 -32.35 21.06 51.86
C LYS A 371 -32.69 22.09 50.79
N ILE A 372 -33.53 21.69 49.83
CA ILE A 372 -34.16 22.59 48.85
C ILE A 372 -35.67 22.34 48.97
N ASP A 373 -36.46 23.38 49.24
CA ASP A 373 -37.92 23.32 49.39
C ASP A 373 -38.42 22.18 50.32
N ASP A 374 -37.83 22.08 51.51
CA ASP A 374 -38.10 21.06 52.55
C ASP A 374 -37.85 19.59 52.13
N LYS A 375 -37.18 19.35 50.99
CA LYS A 375 -36.72 18.02 50.56
C LYS A 375 -35.19 17.90 50.66
N GLU A 376 -34.71 16.77 51.18
CA GLU A 376 -33.28 16.44 51.16
C GLU A 376 -32.84 16.02 49.76
N VAL A 377 -31.87 16.74 49.19
CA VAL A 377 -31.25 16.42 47.91
C VAL A 377 -29.75 16.17 48.13
N ARG A 378 -29.21 15.11 47.51
CA ARG A 378 -27.77 14.85 47.50
C ARG A 378 -27.11 15.63 46.37
N VAL A 379 -26.15 16.47 46.73
CA VAL A 379 -25.35 17.25 45.79
C VAL A 379 -23.87 16.94 45.98
N ARG A 380 -23.05 17.18 44.96
CA ARG A 380 -21.60 17.01 45.05
C ARG A 380 -21.02 17.97 46.07
N ASP A 381 -20.14 17.45 46.93
CA ASP A 381 -19.45 18.26 47.92
C ASP A 381 -18.10 18.74 47.38
N MET A 382 -18.12 19.87 46.67
CA MET A 382 -16.93 20.39 45.99
C MET A 382 -15.76 20.65 46.93
N GLU A 383 -16.02 21.05 48.18
CA GLU A 383 -14.98 21.30 49.18
C GLU A 383 -14.30 20.00 49.63
N ALA A 384 -15.08 18.97 49.95
CA ALA A 384 -14.54 17.66 50.30
C ALA A 384 -13.81 16.99 49.12
N ILE A 385 -14.32 17.13 47.90
CA ILE A 385 -13.64 16.64 46.68
C ILE A 385 -12.30 17.37 46.51
N GLN A 386 -12.26 18.70 46.68
CA GLN A 386 -11.02 19.47 46.56
C GLN A 386 -10.00 19.07 47.64
N MET A 387 -10.44 18.85 48.88
CA MET A 387 -9.58 18.33 49.95
C MET A 387 -9.04 16.92 49.62
N ALA A 388 -9.89 16.04 49.09
CA ALA A 388 -9.47 14.68 48.70
C ALA A 388 -8.45 14.73 47.56
N ASN A 389 -8.64 15.60 46.57
CA ASN A 389 -7.68 15.81 45.49
C ASN A 389 -6.35 16.34 46.03
N GLY A 390 -6.38 17.34 46.91
CA GLY A 390 -5.16 17.85 47.53
C GLY A 390 -4.37 16.78 48.29
N LYS A 391 -5.08 15.85 48.96
CA LYS A 391 -4.45 14.69 49.61
C LYS A 391 -3.92 13.65 48.63
N ILE A 392 -4.66 13.36 47.56
CA ILE A 392 -4.21 12.45 46.50
C ILE A 392 -2.94 13.00 45.83
N ASP A 393 -2.92 14.30 45.51
CA ASP A 393 -1.77 14.98 44.93
C ASP A 393 -0.57 14.99 45.90
N GLU A 394 -0.80 15.23 47.19
CA GLU A 394 0.24 15.11 48.23
C GLU A 394 0.88 13.72 48.21
N ILE A 395 0.08 12.66 48.15
CA ILE A 395 0.56 11.28 48.11
C ILE A 395 1.31 10.98 46.79
N ARG A 396 0.76 11.40 45.65
CA ARG A 396 1.36 11.18 44.33
C ARG A 396 2.70 11.89 44.19
N ASN A 397 2.82 13.12 44.70
CA ASN A 397 4.06 13.89 44.65
C ASN A 397 5.12 13.38 45.63
N ALA A 398 4.72 12.73 46.72
CA ALA A 398 5.66 12.11 47.66
C ALA A 398 6.34 10.86 47.07
N PHE A 399 5.73 10.18 46.10
CA PHE A 399 6.26 8.94 45.53
C PHE A 399 7.58 9.14 44.75
N PRO A 400 7.69 10.06 43.76
CA PRO A 400 8.96 10.34 43.09
C PRO A 400 10.07 10.76 44.05
N GLN A 401 9.73 11.58 45.05
CA GLN A 401 10.69 12.00 46.06
C GLN A 401 11.21 10.80 46.85
N TRP A 402 10.32 9.94 47.34
CA TRP A 402 10.70 8.73 48.05
C TRP A 402 11.54 7.78 47.20
N LEU A 403 11.22 7.63 45.91
CA LEU A 403 12.04 6.85 44.97
C LEU A 403 13.46 7.43 44.83
N SER A 404 13.59 8.76 44.81
CA SER A 404 14.90 9.43 44.67
C SER A 404 15.83 9.23 45.87
N GLU A 405 15.25 9.00 47.06
CA GLU A 405 15.94 8.76 48.32
C GLU A 405 16.42 7.30 48.46
N GLN A 406 16.00 6.40 47.57
CA GLN A 406 16.43 5.00 47.57
C GLN A 406 17.90 4.82 47.18
N SER A 407 18.45 3.65 47.50
CA SER A 407 19.83 3.30 47.17
C SER A 407 20.10 3.37 45.65
N GLN A 408 21.36 3.67 45.27
CA GLN A 408 21.77 3.68 43.86
C GLN A 408 21.41 2.36 43.15
N VAL A 409 21.64 1.22 43.80
CA VAL A 409 21.34 -0.12 43.25
C VAL A 409 19.85 -0.28 42.93
N PHE A 410 18.97 0.28 43.75
CA PHE A 410 17.53 0.26 43.48
C PHE A 410 17.18 1.12 42.26
N ARG A 411 17.70 2.35 42.22
CA ARG A 411 17.47 3.30 41.13
C ARG A 411 17.98 2.77 39.79
N ASP A 412 19.15 2.15 39.78
CA ASP A 412 19.73 1.50 38.60
C ASP A 412 18.88 0.34 38.10
N LYS A 413 18.32 -0.48 39.02
CA LYS A 413 17.43 -1.59 38.64
C LYS A 413 16.12 -1.08 38.03
N LEU A 414 15.52 -0.05 38.63
CA LEU A 414 14.26 0.51 38.14
C LEU A 414 14.43 1.20 36.78
N SER A 415 15.52 1.96 36.59
CA SER A 415 15.82 2.56 35.28
C SER A 415 16.18 1.48 34.24
N ALA A 416 16.92 0.43 34.60
CA ALA A 416 17.19 -0.69 33.70
C ALA A 416 15.89 -1.40 33.26
N GLN A 417 14.95 -1.62 34.19
CA GLN A 417 13.63 -2.20 33.86
C GLN A 417 12.85 -1.31 32.89
N TYR A 418 12.82 0.00 33.12
CA TYR A 418 12.19 0.95 32.20
C TYR A 418 12.84 0.89 30.81
N ASN A 419 14.17 0.91 30.74
CA ASN A 419 14.88 0.90 29.46
C ASN A 419 14.64 -0.41 28.68
N THR A 420 14.58 -1.54 29.37
CA THR A 420 14.26 -2.84 28.76
C THR A 420 12.83 -2.92 28.24
N MET A 421 11.87 -2.27 28.90
CA MET A 421 10.46 -2.31 28.49
C MET A 421 10.10 -1.25 27.43
N PHE A 422 10.67 -0.05 27.52
CA PHE A 422 10.23 1.11 26.74
C PHE A 422 11.33 1.72 25.87
N ASN A 423 12.56 1.87 26.38
CA ASN A 423 13.71 2.37 25.62
C ASN A 423 14.45 1.25 24.86
N CYS A 424 13.69 0.32 24.31
CA CYS A 424 14.20 -0.87 23.64
C CYS A 424 13.88 -0.86 22.14
N PHE A 425 13.08 0.09 21.67
CA PHE A 425 12.56 0.11 20.30
C PHE A 425 13.32 1.09 19.41
N VAL A 426 13.91 0.57 18.33
CA VAL A 426 14.64 1.37 17.34
C VAL A 426 13.81 1.51 16.08
N ARG A 427 13.66 2.72 15.55
CA ARG A 427 12.96 2.94 14.28
C ARG A 427 13.88 2.58 13.10
N PRO A 428 13.35 1.97 12.03
CA PRO A 428 14.12 1.76 10.80
C PRO A 428 14.62 3.09 10.23
N THR A 429 15.86 3.10 9.74
CA THR A 429 16.47 4.25 9.06
C THR A 429 16.78 3.91 7.60
N TYR A 430 16.40 4.80 6.69
CA TYR A 430 16.60 4.63 5.26
C TYR A 430 17.57 5.70 4.78
N ASP A 431 18.73 5.29 4.27
CA ASP A 431 19.69 6.17 3.61
C ASP A 431 19.63 5.92 2.10
N GLY A 432 19.08 6.88 1.37
CA GLY A 432 18.94 6.86 -0.07
C GLY A 432 20.06 7.60 -0.81
N GLY A 433 21.10 8.07 -0.12
CA GLY A 433 22.13 8.97 -0.67
C GLY A 433 22.90 8.42 -1.87
N PHE A 434 23.04 7.10 -1.96
CA PHE A 434 23.73 6.39 -3.04
C PHE A 434 22.96 6.38 -4.38
N GLN A 435 21.68 6.78 -4.39
CA GLN A 435 20.84 6.73 -5.58
C GLN A 435 21.19 7.82 -6.60
N ASN A 436 21.24 7.44 -7.87
CA ASN A 436 21.69 8.30 -8.97
C ASN A 436 20.58 8.80 -9.91
N PHE A 437 19.34 8.31 -9.75
CA PHE A 437 18.15 8.72 -10.51
C PHE A 437 18.38 8.92 -12.03
N PRO A 438 18.76 7.88 -12.79
CA PRO A 438 19.07 8.02 -14.21
C PRO A 438 17.93 8.66 -15.02
N GLY A 439 18.27 9.66 -15.82
CA GLY A 439 17.32 10.39 -16.66
C GLY A 439 16.59 11.56 -15.98
N LEU A 440 16.86 11.81 -14.69
CA LEU A 440 16.34 12.97 -13.98
C LEU A 440 16.98 14.26 -14.51
N ASP A 441 16.17 15.13 -15.10
CA ASP A 441 16.61 16.44 -15.61
C ASP A 441 16.59 17.49 -14.48
N ARG A 442 17.71 17.51 -13.74
CA ARG A 442 17.93 18.44 -12.63
C ARG A 442 17.94 19.91 -13.08
N HIS A 443 18.44 20.18 -14.29
CA HIS A 443 18.49 21.53 -14.86
C HIS A 443 17.10 22.05 -15.18
N ALA A 444 16.25 21.24 -15.83
CA ALA A 444 14.86 21.62 -16.10
C ALA A 444 14.05 21.83 -14.82
N LEU A 445 14.35 21.07 -13.75
CA LEU A 445 13.76 21.25 -12.43
C LEU A 445 14.30 22.47 -11.66
N GLY A 446 15.43 23.04 -12.08
CA GLY A 446 16.09 24.15 -11.39
C GLY A 446 16.70 23.76 -10.04
N ILE A 447 17.13 22.50 -9.89
CA ILE A 447 17.75 21.96 -8.67
C ILE A 447 19.16 21.48 -8.95
N GLU A 448 20.03 21.53 -7.95
CA GLU A 448 21.36 20.91 -8.04
C GLU A 448 21.27 19.39 -7.87
N ASP A 449 20.48 18.93 -6.89
CA ASP A 449 20.13 17.53 -6.67
C ASP A 449 18.84 17.41 -5.83
N LEU A 450 18.34 16.19 -5.66
CA LEU A 450 17.27 15.89 -4.70
C LEU A 450 17.77 16.07 -3.26
N TYR A 451 16.89 16.53 -2.37
CA TYR A 451 17.21 16.61 -0.94
C TYR A 451 17.45 15.21 -0.35
N PRO A 452 18.31 15.08 0.67
CA PRO A 452 18.54 13.80 1.35
C PRO A 452 17.24 13.11 1.77
N SER A 453 16.33 13.85 2.41
CA SER A 453 15.02 13.33 2.83
C SER A 453 14.16 12.80 1.67
N GLN A 454 14.28 13.39 0.46
CA GLN A 454 13.58 12.88 -0.72
C GLN A 454 14.18 11.57 -1.19
N LYS A 455 15.51 11.48 -1.20
CA LYS A 455 16.22 10.24 -1.56
C LYS A 455 15.88 9.12 -0.58
N ASP A 456 15.87 9.41 0.72
CA ASP A 456 15.54 8.48 1.78
C ASP A 456 14.10 7.97 1.65
N ALA A 457 13.15 8.87 1.37
CA ALA A 457 11.75 8.50 1.14
C ALA A 457 11.58 7.60 -0.11
N ILE A 458 12.26 7.93 -1.22
CA ILE A 458 12.23 7.09 -2.43
C ILE A 458 12.86 5.72 -2.15
N TRP A 459 13.92 5.69 -1.35
CA TRP A 459 14.56 4.44 -0.97
C TRP A 459 13.64 3.56 -0.10
N MET A 460 12.99 4.17 0.89
CA MET A 460 11.99 3.52 1.73
C MET A 460 10.85 2.91 0.90
N ILE A 461 10.30 3.66 -0.06
CA ILE A 461 9.23 3.18 -0.96
C ILE A 461 9.69 1.93 -1.72
N LYS A 462 10.91 1.94 -2.27
CA LYS A 462 11.44 0.82 -3.06
C LYS A 462 11.74 -0.43 -2.21
N MET A 463 12.29 -0.22 -1.02
CA MET A 463 12.65 -1.31 -0.10
C MET A 463 11.43 -2.00 0.51
N ASN A 464 10.41 -1.24 0.90
CA ASN A 464 9.23 -1.78 1.57
C ASN A 464 8.10 -2.20 0.62
N GLY A 465 8.20 -1.87 -0.67
CA GLY A 465 7.07 -1.98 -1.61
C GLY A 465 5.96 -0.96 -1.38
N GLY A 466 6.20 0.07 -0.55
CA GLY A 466 5.24 1.12 -0.21
C GLY A 466 5.67 1.92 1.01
N ALA A 467 5.13 3.14 1.18
CA ALA A 467 5.39 3.95 2.37
C ALA A 467 4.37 5.09 2.56
N ILE A 468 4.31 5.62 3.78
CA ILE A 468 3.63 6.88 4.10
C ILE A 468 4.70 7.98 4.16
N CYS A 469 4.60 8.97 3.27
CA CYS A 469 5.54 10.09 3.20
C CYS A 469 4.92 11.36 3.79
N ASP A 470 4.88 11.45 5.12
CA ASP A 470 4.30 12.60 5.85
C ASP A 470 5.32 13.75 6.01
N HIS A 471 5.77 14.29 4.88
CA HIS A 471 6.65 15.47 4.86
C HIS A 471 5.83 16.76 4.91
N GLU A 472 6.42 17.84 5.41
CA GLU A 472 5.82 19.17 5.43
C GLU A 472 5.43 19.66 4.01
N VAL A 473 4.53 20.63 3.93
CA VAL A 473 4.18 21.31 2.67
C VAL A 473 5.44 21.99 2.11
N GLY A 474 5.69 21.83 0.81
CA GLY A 474 6.88 22.38 0.15
C GLY A 474 8.11 21.47 0.13
N ALA A 475 8.13 20.36 0.87
CA ALA A 475 9.25 19.40 0.89
C ALA A 475 9.46 18.60 -0.44
N GLY A 476 8.70 18.92 -1.49
CA GLY A 476 8.81 18.28 -2.80
C GLY A 476 8.19 16.87 -2.89
N LYS A 477 7.09 16.62 -2.18
CA LYS A 477 6.34 15.33 -2.23
C LYS A 477 5.99 14.90 -3.66
N THR A 478 5.60 15.84 -4.53
CA THR A 478 5.31 15.55 -5.94
C THR A 478 6.52 14.96 -6.68
N LEU A 479 7.73 15.46 -6.38
CA LEU A 479 8.95 14.97 -7.00
C LEU A 479 9.32 13.58 -6.47
N ILE A 480 9.12 13.32 -5.16
CA ILE A 480 9.24 11.98 -4.58
C ILE A 480 8.36 10.99 -5.34
N MET A 481 7.09 11.32 -5.59
CA MET A 481 6.16 10.46 -6.33
C MET A 481 6.65 10.15 -7.75
N CYS A 482 7.12 11.17 -8.48
CA CYS A 482 7.59 11.01 -9.86
C CYS A 482 8.87 10.16 -9.93
N CYS A 483 9.86 10.47 -9.10
CA CYS A 483 11.12 9.75 -9.05
C CYS A 483 10.93 8.31 -8.55
N ALA A 484 10.08 8.09 -7.54
CA ALA A 484 9.77 6.74 -7.06
C ALA A 484 9.10 5.90 -8.16
N ALA A 485 8.08 6.42 -8.84
CA ALA A 485 7.42 5.70 -9.94
C ALA A 485 8.40 5.35 -11.07
N GLN A 486 9.26 6.30 -11.46
CA GLN A 486 10.26 6.10 -12.51
C GLN A 486 11.28 5.02 -12.11
N GLU A 487 11.80 5.08 -10.88
CA GLU A 487 12.79 4.14 -10.39
C GLU A 487 12.22 2.76 -10.14
N MET A 488 10.99 2.67 -9.62
CA MET A 488 10.28 1.39 -9.49
C MET A 488 10.09 0.73 -10.85
N LYS A 489 9.79 1.50 -11.90
CA LYS A 489 9.72 0.94 -13.25
C LYS A 489 11.09 0.51 -13.78
N ARG A 490 12.12 1.36 -13.64
CA ARG A 490 13.47 1.06 -14.12
C ARG A 490 14.04 -0.20 -13.49
N LEU A 491 13.82 -0.39 -12.20
CA LEU A 491 14.31 -1.52 -11.40
C LEU A 491 13.40 -2.76 -11.48
N GLY A 492 12.32 -2.72 -12.27
CA GLY A 492 11.40 -3.85 -12.41
C GLY A 492 10.55 -4.14 -11.17
N LEU A 493 10.50 -3.23 -10.19
CA LEU A 493 9.63 -3.31 -9.01
C LEU A 493 8.15 -3.10 -9.39
N ALA A 494 7.90 -2.32 -10.45
CA ALA A 494 6.57 -2.10 -11.01
C ALA A 494 6.64 -2.08 -12.53
N HIS A 495 5.74 -2.78 -13.22
CA HIS A 495 5.73 -2.75 -14.69
C HIS A 495 5.12 -1.46 -15.24
N LYS A 496 3.97 -1.04 -14.70
CA LYS A 496 3.19 0.10 -15.18
C LYS A 496 2.68 0.91 -14.00
N PRO A 497 3.54 1.74 -13.38
CA PRO A 497 3.17 2.48 -12.18
C PRO A 497 2.06 3.49 -12.49
N MET A 498 1.13 3.62 -11.54
CA MET A 498 0.02 4.56 -11.63
C MET A 498 0.08 5.55 -10.48
N ILE A 499 -0.06 6.85 -10.78
CA ILE A 499 -0.19 7.91 -9.78
C ILE A 499 -1.64 8.38 -9.77
N ILE A 500 -2.26 8.34 -8.59
CA ILE A 500 -3.64 8.78 -8.38
C ILE A 500 -3.62 10.07 -7.56
N GLY A 501 -4.30 11.10 -8.03
CA GLY A 501 -4.33 12.40 -7.38
C GLY A 501 -5.70 13.07 -7.36
N LEU A 502 -5.80 14.16 -6.60
CA LEU A 502 -6.98 15.02 -6.64
C LEU A 502 -7.06 15.75 -7.99
N LYS A 503 -8.28 16.04 -8.44
CA LYS A 503 -8.56 16.69 -9.74
C LYS A 503 -7.83 18.03 -9.93
N ALA A 504 -7.55 18.75 -8.85
CA ALA A 504 -6.80 20.00 -8.86
C ALA A 504 -5.29 19.79 -9.10
N ASN A 505 -4.73 18.65 -8.69
CA ASN A 505 -3.29 18.46 -8.58
C ASN A 505 -2.70 17.58 -9.70
N VAL A 506 -3.49 16.70 -10.31
CA VAL A 506 -2.99 15.75 -11.33
C VAL A 506 -2.31 16.42 -12.53
N HIS A 507 -2.73 17.64 -12.88
CA HIS A 507 -2.09 18.40 -13.95
C HIS A 507 -0.66 18.82 -13.56
N GLU A 508 -0.50 19.37 -12.35
CA GLU A 508 0.79 19.77 -11.81
C GLU A 508 1.73 18.58 -11.60
N ILE A 509 1.19 17.43 -11.18
CA ILE A 509 1.95 16.18 -11.10
C ILE A 509 2.45 15.78 -12.50
N ALA A 510 1.58 15.80 -13.51
CA ALA A 510 1.97 15.44 -14.87
C ALA A 510 3.02 16.40 -15.46
N GLU A 511 2.88 17.70 -15.25
CA GLU A 511 3.88 18.69 -15.67
C GLU A 511 5.22 18.49 -14.93
N THR A 512 5.17 18.26 -13.62
CA THR A 512 6.36 17.98 -12.82
C THR A 512 7.06 16.71 -13.32
N TYR A 513 6.32 15.64 -13.62
CA TYR A 513 6.87 14.40 -14.15
C TYR A 513 7.55 14.65 -15.51
N ARG A 514 6.88 15.35 -16.45
CA ARG A 514 7.49 15.66 -17.76
C ARG A 514 8.75 16.49 -17.64
N ARG A 515 8.78 17.43 -16.70
CA ARG A 515 9.96 18.25 -16.45
C ARG A 515 11.08 17.45 -15.80
N ALA A 516 10.76 16.55 -14.87
CA ALA A 516 11.71 15.68 -14.20
C ALA A 516 12.30 14.62 -15.14
N TYR A 517 11.48 14.03 -16.01
CA TYR A 517 11.88 12.97 -16.95
C TYR A 517 11.31 13.26 -18.36
N PRO A 518 11.96 14.12 -19.15
CA PRO A 518 11.44 14.56 -20.46
C PRO A 518 11.21 13.43 -21.48
N PHE A 519 11.95 12.32 -21.35
CA PHE A 519 11.85 11.17 -22.24
C PHE A 519 10.87 10.09 -21.75
N ALA A 520 10.27 10.26 -20.57
CA ALA A 520 9.30 9.31 -20.03
C ALA A 520 7.97 9.38 -20.79
N LYS A 521 7.47 8.22 -21.21
CA LYS A 521 6.14 8.08 -21.81
C LYS A 521 5.08 8.10 -20.72
N ILE A 522 4.52 9.28 -20.43
CA ILE A 522 3.44 9.40 -19.46
C ILE A 522 2.07 9.53 -20.14
N LEU A 523 1.07 8.84 -19.58
CA LEU A 523 -0.33 9.00 -19.96
C LEU A 523 -1.07 9.81 -18.90
N TYR A 524 -1.60 10.95 -19.30
CA TYR A 524 -2.41 11.82 -18.45
C TYR A 524 -3.64 12.31 -19.24
N PRO A 525 -4.84 11.74 -18.98
CA PRO A 525 -6.07 12.20 -19.62
C PRO A 525 -6.57 13.50 -18.98
N GLY A 526 -6.82 14.53 -19.79
CA GLY A 526 -7.38 15.80 -19.32
C GLY A 526 -8.83 15.68 -18.85
N LYS A 527 -9.37 16.75 -18.24
CA LYS A 527 -10.76 16.80 -17.75
C LYS A 527 -11.79 16.53 -18.85
N GLU A 528 -11.55 16.98 -20.08
CA GLU A 528 -12.43 16.81 -21.24
C GLU A 528 -12.22 15.48 -21.99
N ASP A 529 -11.23 14.71 -21.58
CA ASP A 529 -10.85 13.45 -22.23
C ASP A 529 -11.49 12.23 -21.58
N PHE A 530 -12.25 12.40 -20.49
CA PHE A 530 -12.83 11.29 -19.73
C PHE A 530 -14.37 11.20 -19.83
N THR A 531 -14.93 11.48 -21.00
CA THR A 531 -16.33 11.16 -21.31
C THR A 531 -16.52 9.63 -21.42
N PRO A 532 -17.76 9.09 -21.28
CA PRO A 532 -18.00 7.65 -21.38
C PRO A 532 -17.41 7.01 -22.64
N ASP A 533 -17.54 7.67 -23.79
CA ASP A 533 -17.01 7.17 -25.07
C ASP A 533 -15.48 7.19 -25.14
N LYS A 534 -14.85 8.26 -24.62
CA LYS A 534 -13.38 8.38 -24.61
C LYS A 534 -12.72 7.53 -23.53
N ARG A 535 -13.45 7.16 -22.46
CA ARG A 535 -12.95 6.33 -21.37
C ARG A 535 -12.48 4.96 -21.83
N LYS A 536 -13.29 4.26 -22.63
CA LYS A 536 -12.91 2.93 -23.15
C LYS A 536 -11.61 2.99 -23.96
N ARG A 537 -11.43 4.08 -24.72
CA ARG A 537 -10.20 4.37 -25.46
C ARG A 537 -8.99 4.57 -24.55
N ILE A 538 -9.15 5.30 -23.44
CA ILE A 538 -8.08 5.48 -22.46
C ILE A 538 -7.67 4.14 -21.84
N PHE A 539 -8.64 3.31 -21.44
CA PHE A 539 -8.34 2.00 -20.88
C PHE A 539 -7.65 1.07 -21.88
N GLY A 540 -8.10 1.08 -23.15
CA GLY A 540 -7.40 0.37 -24.23
C GLY A 540 -5.97 0.87 -24.44
N ASN A 541 -5.75 2.18 -24.37
CA ASN A 541 -4.40 2.76 -24.45
C ASN A 541 -3.53 2.32 -23.28
N ILE A 542 -4.06 2.26 -22.06
CA ILE A 542 -3.36 1.75 -20.87
C ILE A 542 -3.02 0.26 -21.06
N LYS A 543 -3.98 -0.55 -21.53
CA LYS A 543 -3.84 -2.00 -21.70
C LYS A 543 -2.77 -2.35 -22.75
N ASN A 544 -2.86 -1.74 -23.94
CA ASN A 544 -2.12 -2.18 -25.13
C ASN A 544 -0.77 -1.47 -25.35
N ASN A 545 -0.36 -0.58 -24.45
CA ASN A 545 0.88 0.17 -24.61
C ASN A 545 1.73 0.18 -23.34
N ASP A 546 3.03 0.34 -23.54
CA ASP A 546 4.01 0.43 -22.48
C ASP A 546 4.20 1.90 -22.06
N TRP A 547 3.58 2.25 -20.94
CA TRP A 547 3.62 3.58 -20.32
C TRP A 547 4.57 3.59 -19.14
N ASP A 548 5.43 4.62 -19.08
CA ASP A 548 6.34 4.81 -17.95
C ASP A 548 5.62 5.23 -16.68
N CYS A 549 4.53 5.98 -16.81
CA CYS A 549 3.60 6.23 -15.72
C CYS A 549 2.19 6.56 -16.27
N VAL A 550 1.15 6.13 -15.58
CA VAL A 550 -0.23 6.55 -15.84
C VAL A 550 -0.69 7.45 -14.69
N ILE A 551 -1.19 8.64 -15.00
CA ILE A 551 -1.63 9.62 -13.99
C ILE A 551 -3.15 9.79 -14.11
N LEU A 552 -3.89 9.40 -13.08
CA LEU A 552 -5.36 9.50 -13.04
C LEU A 552 -5.84 10.31 -11.85
N THR A 553 -7.05 10.87 -11.97
CA THR A 553 -7.80 11.36 -10.80
C THR A 553 -8.48 10.21 -10.06
N HIS A 554 -8.83 10.42 -8.80
CA HIS A 554 -9.65 9.47 -8.02
C HIS A 554 -10.94 9.07 -8.75
N ASP A 555 -11.66 10.04 -9.33
CA ASP A 555 -12.91 9.78 -10.07
C ASP A 555 -12.68 8.89 -11.30
N GLN A 556 -11.55 9.09 -11.99
CA GLN A 556 -11.17 8.28 -13.16
C GLN A 556 -10.77 6.86 -12.75
N PHE A 557 -10.03 6.74 -11.64
CA PHE A 557 -9.60 5.45 -11.11
C PHE A 557 -10.79 4.57 -10.68
N LYS A 558 -11.78 5.17 -9.97
CA LYS A 558 -13.03 4.48 -9.57
C LYS A 558 -13.83 3.91 -10.74
N MET A 559 -13.58 4.38 -11.95
CA MET A 559 -14.30 3.96 -13.15
C MET A 559 -13.62 2.78 -13.88
N ILE A 560 -12.47 2.31 -13.37
CA ILE A 560 -11.86 1.07 -13.83
C ILE A 560 -12.68 -0.10 -13.24
N PRO A 561 -13.26 -0.98 -14.07
CA PRO A 561 -14.06 -2.09 -13.56
C PRO A 561 -13.17 -3.04 -12.76
N GLN A 562 -13.70 -3.51 -11.62
CA GLN A 562 -13.12 -4.63 -10.89
C GLN A 562 -13.30 -5.93 -11.69
N SER A 563 -12.44 -6.92 -11.45
CA SER A 563 -12.65 -8.23 -12.04
C SER A 563 -13.90 -8.89 -11.43
N PRO A 564 -14.67 -9.68 -12.19
CA PRO A 564 -15.84 -10.38 -11.67
C PRO A 564 -15.54 -11.24 -10.44
N GLU A 565 -14.34 -11.85 -10.38
CA GLU A 565 -13.91 -12.71 -9.28
C GLU A 565 -13.74 -11.93 -7.97
N ILE A 566 -13.17 -10.72 -8.05
CA ILE A 566 -13.04 -9.84 -6.88
C ILE A 566 -14.42 -9.34 -6.44
N GLN A 567 -15.32 -9.04 -7.38
CA GLN A 567 -16.70 -8.66 -7.05
C GLN A 567 -17.42 -9.79 -6.31
N GLU A 568 -17.28 -11.04 -6.78
CA GLU A 568 -17.85 -12.22 -6.13
C GLU A 568 -17.28 -12.40 -4.71
N GLN A 569 -15.96 -12.23 -4.52
CA GLN A 569 -15.33 -12.30 -3.19
C GLN A 569 -15.82 -11.22 -2.22
N ILE A 570 -15.93 -9.97 -2.67
CA ILE A 570 -16.43 -8.87 -1.83
C ILE A 570 -17.88 -9.13 -1.44
N LEU A 571 -18.72 -9.51 -2.39
CA LEU A 571 -20.12 -9.81 -2.13
C LEU A 571 -20.27 -11.01 -1.18
N GLN A 572 -19.40 -12.02 -1.29
CA GLN A 572 -19.39 -13.15 -0.37
C GLN A 572 -18.99 -12.71 1.04
N GLN A 573 -17.96 -11.87 1.20
CA GLN A 573 -17.59 -11.32 2.51
C GLN A 573 -18.71 -10.47 3.12
N GLU A 574 -19.36 -9.62 2.32
CA GLU A 574 -20.52 -8.85 2.80
C GLU A 574 -21.69 -9.75 3.21
N LEU A 575 -21.91 -10.87 2.52
CA LEU A 575 -22.90 -11.87 2.91
C LEU A 575 -22.50 -12.55 4.23
N ASP A 576 -21.25 -12.99 4.37
CA ASP A 576 -20.72 -13.64 5.56
C ASP A 576 -20.82 -12.70 6.78
N ASP A 577 -20.46 -11.42 6.64
CA ASP A 577 -20.57 -10.40 7.69
C ASP A 577 -22.03 -10.16 8.10
N VAL A 578 -22.96 -10.12 7.14
CA VAL A 578 -24.39 -9.96 7.44
C VAL A 578 -24.94 -11.20 8.14
N GLU A 579 -24.51 -12.40 7.75
CA GLU A 579 -24.86 -13.64 8.43
C GLU A 579 -24.33 -13.66 9.87
N GLU A 580 -23.05 -13.32 10.12
CA GLU A 580 -22.49 -13.24 11.46
C GLU A 580 -23.23 -12.24 12.37
N ASN A 581 -23.71 -11.12 11.83
CA ASN A 581 -24.47 -10.12 12.58
C ASN A 581 -25.94 -10.53 12.88
N LEU A 582 -26.45 -11.59 12.24
CA LEU A 582 -27.80 -12.11 12.46
C LEU A 582 -27.84 -13.20 13.57
N TRP A 583 -26.68 -13.69 14.01
CA TRP A 583 -26.51 -14.63 15.13
C TRP A 583 -25.89 -13.92 16.34
#